data_AF-A0A9Q0FCX8-F1
#
_entry.id   AF-A0A9Q0FCX8-F1
#
_cell.length_a   1.000
_cell.length_b   1.000
_cell.length_c   1.000
_cell.angle_alpha   90.00
_cell.angle_beta   90.00
_cell.angle_gamma   90.00
#
_symmetry.space_group_name_H-M   'P 1'
#
loop_
_entity.id
_entity.type
_entity.pdbx_description
1 polymer ?
#
loop_
_entity_poly.entity_id
_entity_poly.type
_entity_poly.pdbx_seq_one_letter_code
_entity_poly.pdbx_strand_id
1 'polypeptide(L)'
;MRFTNNPAQYSCMLKLAKLTDNMKLRNQSVGGQERFQLSPMRRTPIKQEPVTQDMLTKGQPGISSRGIKSEVGEERTTPPNGTRIHMIENPNPEGGKRVKTEDLETILRPAEMIVGAPQEETLESCMLPELYGRPEEPDTTGLAKELLVAYASAIPFVKNGLISFLRAAELKDVSLMITQANNCFSILNSLKANYSSFYDVVRCYIRDCSKLCAAEEALHKNTEAIELVSLHQKLRNKMKVTWEASLDVVPKLVEAKENLAALEAQVQGTRELLDKHEAELQKKKAEVADLEDRNIKLLDEFHVTAKKEQDIASKAKEAENAITEIIHDKEVAIAAVEKSKAKLVYS
;
A
#
# COMPACT_ATOMS: atom_id res chain seq x y z
N MET A 1 -48.74 -40.41 -13.90
CA MET A 1 -47.89 -39.24 -14.21
C MET A 1 -47.38 -39.39 -15.62
N ARG A 2 -47.86 -38.55 -16.56
CA ARG A 2 -47.42 -38.57 -17.97
C ARG A 2 -46.22 -37.64 -18.11
N PHE A 3 -45.04 -38.21 -18.36
CA PHE A 3 -43.87 -37.43 -18.73
C PHE A 3 -44.05 -36.95 -20.17
N THR A 4 -44.11 -35.63 -20.36
CA THR A 4 -44.11 -35.01 -21.68
C THR A 4 -42.74 -35.20 -22.30
N ASN A 5 -42.67 -35.91 -23.44
CA ASN A 5 -41.48 -36.06 -24.26
C ASN A 5 -41.05 -34.70 -24.80
N ASN A 6 -40.21 -33.97 -24.04
CA ASN A 6 -39.57 -32.75 -24.51
C ASN A 6 -38.19 -33.10 -25.08
N PRO A 7 -37.96 -32.97 -26.40
CA PRO A 7 -36.67 -33.27 -27.04
C PRO A 7 -35.49 -32.47 -26.45
N ALA A 8 -35.77 -31.31 -25.86
CA ALA A 8 -34.75 -30.48 -25.22
C ALA A 8 -34.15 -31.13 -23.96
N GLN A 9 -34.94 -31.92 -23.20
CA GLN A 9 -34.44 -32.61 -22.01
C GLN A 9 -33.51 -33.77 -22.36
N TYR A 10 -33.75 -34.47 -23.48
CA TYR A 10 -32.84 -35.51 -23.97
C TYR A 10 -31.51 -34.94 -24.47
N SER A 11 -31.53 -33.76 -25.11
CA SER A 11 -30.30 -33.08 -25.55
C SER A 11 -29.43 -32.66 -24.36
N CYS A 12 -30.02 -32.18 -23.27
CA CYS A 12 -29.29 -31.82 -22.05
C CYS A 12 -28.70 -33.04 -21.33
N MET A 13 -29.46 -34.14 -21.23
CA MET A 13 -28.97 -35.40 -20.63
C MET A 13 -27.82 -36.01 -21.44
N LEU A 14 -27.88 -35.95 -22.78
CA LEU A 14 -26.82 -36.49 -23.64
C LEU A 14 -25.52 -35.66 -23.56
N LYS A 15 -25.63 -34.34 -23.36
CA LYS A 15 -24.46 -33.46 -23.14
C LYS A 15 -23.81 -33.70 -21.77
N LEU A 16 -24.61 -33.97 -20.73
CA LEU A 16 -24.10 -34.32 -19.40
C LEU A 16 -23.42 -35.70 -19.37
N ALA A 17 -23.94 -36.69 -20.10
CA ALA A 17 -23.30 -38.00 -20.23
C ALA A 17 -21.92 -37.87 -20.90
N LYS A 18 -21.81 -37.10 -22.00
CA LYS A 18 -20.53 -36.86 -22.70
C LYS A 18 -19.51 -36.06 -21.87
N LEU A 19 -19.96 -35.21 -20.95
CA LEU A 19 -19.07 -34.49 -20.03
C LEU A 19 -18.51 -35.43 -18.94
N THR A 20 -19.31 -36.41 -18.51
CA THR A 20 -18.92 -37.39 -17.49
C THR A 20 -17.87 -38.37 -18.03
N ASP A 21 -18.00 -38.81 -19.28
CA ASP A 21 -17.03 -39.71 -19.91
C ASP A 21 -15.67 -39.02 -20.17
N ASN A 22 -15.67 -37.73 -20.54
CA ASN A 22 -14.44 -36.96 -20.73
C ASN A 22 -13.68 -36.70 -19.41
N MET A 23 -14.39 -36.54 -18.28
CA MET A 23 -13.75 -36.42 -16.97
C MET A 23 -13.13 -37.75 -16.50
N LYS A 24 -13.71 -38.90 -16.90
CA LYS A 24 -13.19 -40.23 -16.55
C LYS A 24 -11.90 -40.56 -17.29
N LEU A 25 -11.77 -40.14 -18.55
CA LEU A 25 -10.54 -40.31 -19.35
C LEU A 25 -9.39 -39.42 -18.86
N ARG A 26 -9.68 -38.23 -18.35
CA ARG A 26 -8.64 -37.30 -17.86
C ARG A 26 -7.99 -37.75 -16.54
N ASN A 27 -8.71 -38.52 -15.72
CA ASN A 27 -8.20 -39.02 -14.43
C ASN A 27 -7.45 -40.36 -14.53
N GLN A 28 -7.42 -41.03 -15.69
CA GLN A 28 -6.61 -42.24 -15.90
C GLN A 28 -5.19 -41.96 -16.41
N SER A 29 -4.87 -40.71 -16.78
CA SER A 29 -3.56 -40.35 -17.36
C SER A 29 -2.53 -39.81 -16.35
N VAL A 30 -2.86 -39.68 -15.05
CA VAL A 30 -1.97 -39.06 -14.04
C VAL A 30 -1.46 -40.07 -13.01
N GLY A 31 -1.61 -41.37 -13.27
CA GLY A 31 -1.19 -42.46 -12.36
C GLY A 31 -0.01 -43.29 -12.87
N GLY A 32 0.97 -42.70 -13.56
CA GLY A 32 2.18 -43.37 -14.03
C GLY A 32 3.37 -43.14 -13.10
N GLN A 33 3.47 -43.95 -12.03
CA GLN A 33 4.59 -43.92 -11.09
C GLN A 33 5.76 -44.73 -11.68
N GLU A 34 6.67 -44.07 -12.41
CA GLU A 34 7.91 -44.68 -12.90
C GLU A 34 8.86 -45.00 -11.72
N ARG A 35 8.88 -46.27 -11.30
CA ARG A 35 9.98 -46.84 -10.51
C ARG A 35 11.15 -47.16 -11.45
N PHE A 36 12.18 -46.31 -11.45
CA PHE A 36 13.48 -46.67 -12.00
C PHE A 36 14.15 -47.72 -11.09
N GLN A 37 14.17 -48.98 -11.53
CA GLN A 37 15.09 -49.99 -10.99
C GLN A 37 16.45 -49.84 -11.69
N LEU A 38 17.44 -49.27 -11.00
CA LEU A 38 18.83 -49.30 -11.43
C LEU A 38 19.42 -50.68 -11.15
N SER A 39 19.82 -51.40 -12.20
CA SER A 39 20.60 -52.64 -12.10
C SER A 39 22.03 -52.34 -11.62
N PRO A 40 22.66 -53.20 -10.81
CA PRO A 40 24.01 -52.97 -10.34
C PRO A 40 25.04 -53.28 -11.43
N MET A 41 25.86 -52.28 -11.75
CA MET A 41 26.97 -52.38 -12.70
C MET A 41 28.12 -53.19 -12.07
N ARG A 42 28.53 -54.28 -12.72
CA ARG A 42 29.69 -55.11 -12.35
C ARG A 42 30.97 -54.27 -12.44
N ARG A 43 31.71 -54.13 -11.33
CA ARG A 43 33.08 -53.63 -11.32
C ARG A 43 34.06 -54.79 -11.58
N THR A 44 34.88 -54.66 -12.61
CA THR A 44 36.13 -55.43 -12.77
C THR A 44 37.27 -54.74 -12.01
N PRO A 45 38.19 -55.49 -11.39
CA PRO A 45 39.29 -54.91 -10.63
C PRO A 45 40.46 -54.53 -11.55
N ILE A 46 40.92 -53.28 -11.45
CA ILE A 46 42.16 -52.81 -12.08
C ILE A 46 43.31 -53.07 -11.11
N LYS A 47 44.34 -53.76 -11.62
CA LYS A 47 45.61 -54.03 -10.94
C LYS A 47 46.33 -52.73 -10.56
N GLN A 48 46.80 -52.67 -9.32
CA GLN A 48 47.77 -51.68 -8.84
C GLN A 48 49.19 -52.17 -9.13
N GLU A 49 50.05 -51.26 -9.57
CA GLU A 49 51.49 -51.30 -9.29
C GLU A 49 52.01 -49.87 -9.01
N PRO A 50 53.15 -49.74 -8.29
CA PRO A 50 53.38 -48.62 -7.39
C PRO A 50 54.39 -47.61 -7.94
N VAL A 51 54.24 -46.34 -7.58
CA VAL A 51 55.34 -45.37 -7.66
C VAL A 51 55.35 -44.49 -6.40
N THR A 52 56.59 -44.27 -6.00
CA THR A 52 57.23 -43.79 -4.77
C THR A 52 56.89 -42.40 -4.24
N GLN A 53 57.16 -42.26 -2.94
CA GLN A 53 57.16 -41.09 -2.06
C GLN A 53 57.97 -39.90 -2.56
N ASP A 54 57.51 -38.69 -2.21
CA ASP A 54 58.23 -37.68 -1.40
C ASP A 54 57.33 -36.43 -1.28
N MET A 55 56.86 -36.00 -0.10
CA MET A 55 57.52 -35.36 1.06
C MET A 55 57.08 -33.88 1.15
N LEU A 56 56.72 -33.45 2.37
CA LEU A 56 56.62 -32.07 2.90
C LEU A 56 55.37 -31.23 2.52
N THR A 57 54.65 -30.52 3.40
CA THR A 57 54.61 -30.39 4.86
C THR A 57 53.39 -29.54 5.28
N LYS A 58 52.86 -29.83 6.48
CA LYS A 58 52.33 -28.92 7.54
C LYS A 58 51.07 -28.06 7.29
N GLY A 59 50.12 -28.19 8.23
CA GLY A 59 49.38 -27.04 8.78
C GLY A 59 47.88 -27.22 9.06
N GLN A 60 47.50 -27.96 10.10
CA GLN A 60 46.31 -27.67 10.93
C GLN A 60 46.70 -26.66 12.04
N PRO A 61 45.80 -26.05 12.85
CA PRO A 61 44.36 -26.29 13.12
C PRO A 61 43.51 -25.00 12.93
N GLY A 62 42.19 -24.86 13.06
CA GLY A 62 41.11 -25.59 13.73
C GLY A 62 40.27 -24.56 14.51
N ILE A 63 39.04 -24.22 14.07
CA ILE A 63 37.98 -23.48 14.81
C ILE A 63 36.66 -23.90 14.13
N SER A 64 35.81 -24.78 14.68
CA SER A 64 34.90 -24.69 15.83
C SER A 64 33.73 -23.70 15.68
N SER A 65 32.53 -24.30 15.73
CA SER A 65 31.27 -23.79 16.29
C SER A 65 30.20 -23.12 15.40
N ARG A 66 29.06 -23.83 15.41
CA ARG A 66 27.67 -23.33 15.56
C ARG A 66 27.07 -22.49 14.43
N GLY A 67 26.21 -23.15 13.63
CA GLY A 67 25.14 -22.53 12.86
C GLY A 67 23.80 -23.19 13.19
N ILE A 68 22.86 -22.38 13.62
CA ILE A 68 21.58 -22.70 14.24
C ILE A 68 20.59 -23.26 13.20
N LYS A 69 19.89 -24.35 13.57
CA LYS A 69 18.65 -24.79 12.92
C LYS A 69 17.47 -24.05 13.56
N SER A 70 16.70 -23.33 12.76
CA SER A 70 15.34 -22.93 13.09
C SER A 70 14.44 -23.29 11.92
N GLU A 71 13.72 -24.40 12.08
CA GLU A 71 12.47 -24.68 11.40
C GLU A 71 11.37 -23.98 12.22
N VAL A 72 10.62 -23.07 11.61
CA VAL A 72 9.21 -22.83 11.95
C VAL A 72 8.53 -22.44 10.64
N GLY A 73 7.57 -23.26 10.21
CA GLY A 73 6.71 -22.98 9.08
C GLY A 73 5.55 -22.08 9.49
N GLU A 74 5.05 -21.28 8.56
CA GLU A 74 3.74 -20.65 8.66
C GLU A 74 3.09 -20.58 7.27
N GLU A 75 2.14 -21.49 7.11
CA GLU A 75 0.79 -21.32 6.56
C GLU A 75 0.51 -20.23 5.51
N ARG A 76 0.10 -20.73 4.33
CA ARG A 76 -0.65 -20.00 3.31
C ARG A 76 -2.02 -19.58 3.85
N THR A 77 -2.38 -18.31 3.68
CA THR A 77 -3.78 -17.92 3.49
C THR A 77 -3.92 -17.00 2.28
N THR A 78 -4.73 -17.45 1.33
CA THR A 78 -5.29 -16.67 0.21
C THR A 78 -6.43 -15.77 0.69
N PRO A 79 -6.66 -14.60 0.07
CA PRO A 79 -7.99 -14.03 -0.01
C PRO A 79 -8.62 -14.25 -1.40
N PRO A 80 -9.95 -14.46 -1.48
CA PRO A 80 -10.67 -14.68 -2.71
C PRO A 80 -11.23 -13.39 -3.33
N ASN A 81 -11.48 -13.47 -4.65
CA ASN A 81 -12.53 -12.81 -5.42
C ASN A 81 -12.79 -11.30 -5.26
N GLY A 82 -12.36 -10.56 -6.29
CA GLY A 82 -13.29 -10.03 -7.29
C GLY A 82 -14.37 -9.07 -6.82
N THR A 83 -14.11 -7.76 -6.96
CA THR A 83 -15.17 -6.75 -7.06
C THR A 83 -14.88 -5.80 -8.23
N ARG A 84 -15.63 -6.04 -9.31
CA ARG A 84 -16.22 -5.13 -10.28
C ARG A 84 -15.72 -3.67 -10.26
N ILE A 85 -14.82 -3.33 -11.18
CA ILE A 85 -14.53 -1.94 -11.55
C ILE A 85 -15.73 -1.43 -12.35
N HIS A 86 -16.50 -0.51 -11.77
CA HIS A 86 -17.39 0.34 -12.54
C HIS A 86 -16.54 1.32 -13.34
N MET A 87 -16.71 1.31 -14.66
CA MET A 87 -16.26 2.39 -15.53
C MET A 87 -16.89 3.69 -15.03
N ILE A 88 -16.08 4.58 -14.47
CA ILE A 88 -16.45 5.97 -14.24
C ILE A 88 -16.16 6.67 -15.56
N GLU A 89 -17.23 7.00 -16.28
CA GLU A 89 -17.19 7.92 -17.41
C GLU A 89 -16.60 9.26 -16.94
N ASN A 90 -15.64 9.77 -17.71
CA ASN A 90 -15.08 11.10 -17.57
C ASN A 90 -16.20 12.16 -17.67
N PRO A 91 -16.43 12.98 -16.62
CA PRO A 91 -17.21 14.19 -16.79
C PRO A 91 -16.33 15.27 -17.41
N ASN A 92 -16.78 15.71 -18.59
CA ASN A 92 -16.41 16.89 -19.34
C ASN A 92 -15.95 18.08 -18.47
N PRO A 93 -14.80 18.75 -18.74
CA PRO A 93 -14.30 19.89 -17.96
C PRO A 93 -14.90 21.23 -18.42
N GLU A 94 -16.17 21.26 -18.83
CA GLU A 94 -16.88 22.49 -19.20
C GLU A 94 -17.94 22.82 -18.14
N GLY A 95 -17.46 23.36 -17.03
CA GLY A 95 -18.30 23.70 -15.89
C GLY A 95 -17.57 24.58 -14.89
N GLY A 96 -16.85 25.58 -15.39
CA GLY A 96 -16.20 26.60 -14.57
C GLY A 96 -17.23 27.44 -13.81
N LYS A 97 -17.78 26.91 -12.72
CA LYS A 97 -18.27 27.74 -11.63
C LYS A 97 -17.04 28.37 -10.99
N ARG A 98 -16.73 29.60 -11.40
CA ARG A 98 -15.96 30.55 -10.57
C ARG A 98 -16.61 30.54 -9.20
N VAL A 99 -16.04 29.78 -8.27
CA VAL A 99 -16.23 30.05 -6.85
C VAL A 99 -15.69 31.45 -6.67
N LYS A 100 -16.60 32.40 -6.45
CA LYS A 100 -16.26 33.80 -6.24
C LYS A 100 -15.30 33.83 -5.06
N THR A 101 -14.09 34.29 -5.31
CA THR A 101 -13.07 34.60 -4.30
C THR A 101 -13.51 35.70 -3.32
N GLU A 102 -14.69 36.31 -3.55
CA GLU A 102 -15.33 37.32 -2.69
C GLU A 102 -15.74 36.76 -1.31
N ASP A 103 -15.95 35.44 -1.15
CA ASP A 103 -16.36 34.85 0.14
C ASP A 103 -15.18 34.56 1.10
N LEU A 104 -13.93 34.62 0.64
CA LEU A 104 -12.73 34.43 1.48
C LEU A 104 -12.10 35.74 1.95
N GLU A 105 -12.30 36.85 1.25
CA GLU A 105 -11.82 38.18 1.68
C GLU A 105 -12.59 38.72 2.89
N THR A 106 -13.84 38.28 3.10
CA THR A 106 -14.65 38.73 4.24
C THR A 106 -14.18 38.11 5.58
N ILE A 107 -13.39 37.02 5.56
CA ILE A 107 -12.85 36.35 6.76
C ILE A 107 -11.47 36.92 7.17
N LEU A 108 -10.83 37.73 6.32
CA LEU A 108 -9.52 38.32 6.55
C LEU A 108 -9.59 39.85 6.80
N ARG A 109 -10.62 40.33 7.50
CA ARG A 109 -10.47 41.64 8.15
C ARG A 109 -9.39 41.51 9.22
N PRO A 110 -8.36 42.38 9.25
CA PRO A 110 -7.42 42.43 10.35
C PRO A 110 -8.23 42.57 11.64
N ALA A 111 -8.10 41.61 12.55
CA ALA A 111 -8.54 41.81 13.92
C ALA A 111 -7.68 42.96 14.45
N GLU A 112 -8.24 44.16 14.51
CA GLU A 112 -7.59 45.30 15.13
C GLU A 112 -7.39 44.93 16.60
N MET A 113 -6.13 44.72 17.00
CA MET A 113 -5.81 44.55 18.41
C MET A 113 -6.28 45.82 19.13
N ILE A 114 -7.30 45.68 19.97
CA ILE A 114 -7.72 46.77 20.85
C ILE A 114 -6.65 46.86 21.93
N VAL A 115 -5.64 47.69 21.68
CA VAL A 115 -4.67 48.12 22.69
C VAL A 115 -5.42 49.06 23.61
N GLY A 116 -5.97 48.52 24.70
CA GLY A 116 -6.53 49.34 25.77
C GLY A 116 -5.43 50.29 26.25
N ALA A 117 -5.63 51.60 26.05
CA ALA A 117 -4.76 52.60 26.64
C ALA A 117 -4.75 52.39 28.17
N PRO A 118 -3.58 52.33 28.84
CA PRO A 118 -3.56 52.21 30.28
C PRO A 118 -4.18 53.47 30.88
N GLN A 119 -5.27 53.33 31.63
CA GLN A 119 -5.78 54.38 32.53
C GLN A 119 -4.83 54.55 33.74
N GLU A 120 -3.52 54.61 33.52
CA GLU A 120 -2.52 54.81 34.59
C GLU A 120 -2.64 56.21 35.22
N GLU A 121 -3.10 57.21 34.47
CA GLU A 121 -3.13 58.61 34.94
C GLU A 121 -4.16 58.89 36.05
N THR A 122 -5.20 58.06 36.20
CA THR A 122 -6.26 58.32 37.19
C THR A 122 -6.03 57.69 38.57
N LEU A 123 -5.17 56.68 38.69
CA LEU A 123 -5.00 55.93 39.95
C LEU A 123 -4.00 56.59 40.91
N GLU A 124 -2.99 57.29 40.39
CA GLU A 124 -2.01 58.01 41.22
C GLU A 124 -2.63 59.17 42.02
N SER A 125 -3.78 59.70 41.57
CA SER A 125 -4.48 60.81 42.24
C SER A 125 -5.52 60.37 43.28
N CYS A 126 -5.82 59.07 43.40
CA CYS A 126 -6.94 58.60 44.24
C CYS A 126 -6.53 58.17 45.66
N MET A 127 -5.26 57.84 45.88
CA MET A 127 -4.71 57.63 47.22
C MET A 127 -4.26 59.00 47.74
N LEU A 128 -4.89 59.48 48.81
CA LEU A 128 -4.76 60.86 49.30
C LEU A 128 -3.29 61.20 49.61
N PRO A 129 -2.60 62.04 48.79
CA PRO A 129 -1.21 62.41 49.03
C PRO A 129 -1.02 63.19 50.33
N GLU A 130 -2.10 63.81 50.82
CA GLU A 130 -2.19 64.52 52.10
C GLU A 130 -1.95 63.62 53.32
N LEU A 131 -2.14 62.30 53.15
CA LEU A 131 -1.83 61.29 54.17
C LEU A 131 -0.37 60.81 54.09
N TYR A 132 0.39 61.27 53.09
CA TYR A 132 1.82 61.00 52.92
C TYR A 132 2.63 62.13 53.55
N GLY A 133 3.03 61.96 54.82
CA GLY A 133 3.75 62.99 55.56
C GLY A 133 4.67 62.42 56.63
N ARG A 134 5.72 63.17 56.96
CA ARG A 134 6.65 62.84 58.06
C ARG A 134 5.84 62.82 59.37
N PRO A 135 5.83 61.71 60.11
CA PRO A 135 5.15 61.67 61.40
C PRO A 135 5.80 62.70 62.32
N GLU A 136 5.04 63.67 62.78
CA GLU A 136 5.39 64.38 64.02
C GLU A 136 5.27 63.34 65.14
N GLU A 137 6.36 63.14 65.89
CA GLU A 137 6.31 62.26 67.06
C GLU A 137 5.15 62.72 67.95
N PRO A 138 4.23 61.82 68.35
CA PRO A 138 3.13 62.21 69.22
C PRO A 138 3.73 62.77 70.51
N ASP A 139 3.38 64.01 70.84
CA ASP A 139 3.67 64.57 72.16
C ASP A 139 2.88 63.75 73.18
N THR A 140 3.56 62.81 73.82
CA THR A 140 2.96 61.89 74.80
C THR A 140 2.90 62.52 76.20
N THR A 141 3.33 63.78 76.34
CA THR A 141 3.40 64.49 77.60
C THR A 141 1.98 64.78 78.13
N GLY A 142 1.59 64.09 79.22
CA GLY A 142 0.29 64.30 79.88
C GLY A 142 -0.80 63.28 79.55
N LEU A 143 -0.53 62.28 78.71
CA LEU A 143 -1.47 61.18 78.46
C LEU A 143 -1.40 60.13 79.59
N ALA A 144 -2.56 59.64 80.02
CA ALA A 144 -2.66 58.53 80.96
C ALA A 144 -2.02 57.25 80.36
N LYS A 145 -1.37 56.43 81.19
CA LYS A 145 -0.65 55.22 80.74
C LYS A 145 -1.56 54.23 80.04
N GLU A 146 -2.81 54.13 80.49
CA GLU A 146 -3.86 53.27 79.93
C GLU A 146 -4.20 53.67 78.49
N LEU A 147 -4.17 54.97 78.21
CA LEU A 147 -4.45 55.51 76.89
C LEU A 147 -3.30 55.20 75.92
N LEU A 148 -2.04 55.33 76.35
CA LEU A 148 -0.87 54.94 75.55
C LEU A 148 -0.87 53.45 75.18
N VAL A 149 -1.29 52.57 76.10
CA VAL A 149 -1.44 51.12 75.84
C VAL A 149 -2.55 50.84 74.83
N ALA A 150 -3.66 51.58 74.90
CA ALA A 150 -4.75 51.48 73.92
C ALA A 150 -4.30 51.95 72.52
N TYR A 151 -3.56 53.06 72.43
CA TYR A 151 -2.96 53.55 71.18
C TYR A 151 -1.98 52.54 70.57
N ALA A 152 -1.07 51.99 71.37
CA ALA A 152 -0.08 51.00 70.93
C ALA A 152 -0.73 49.70 70.39
N SER A 153 -1.91 49.33 70.90
CA SER A 153 -2.66 48.14 70.46
C SER A 153 -3.53 48.41 69.21
N ALA A 154 -4.01 49.63 69.03
CA ALA A 154 -4.88 50.00 67.91
C ALA A 154 -4.14 50.06 66.56
N ILE A 155 -2.88 50.53 66.55
CA ILE A 155 -2.06 50.63 65.33
C ILE A 155 -1.88 49.28 64.60
N PRO A 156 -1.39 48.21 65.26
CA PRO A 156 -1.25 46.92 64.60
C PRO A 156 -2.60 46.31 64.22
N PHE A 157 -3.67 46.57 65.00
CA PHE A 157 -5.02 46.13 64.67
C PHE A 157 -5.52 46.73 63.35
N VAL A 158 -5.36 48.04 63.15
CA VAL A 158 -5.76 48.73 61.90
C VAL A 158 -4.92 48.24 60.71
N LYS A 159 -3.60 48.10 60.86
CA LYS A 159 -2.72 47.57 59.79
C LYS A 159 -3.10 46.16 59.38
N ASN A 160 -3.30 45.26 60.36
CA ASN A 160 -3.68 43.87 60.10
C ASN A 160 -5.10 43.76 59.52
N GLY A 161 -6.02 44.62 59.97
CA GLY A 161 -7.36 44.72 59.42
C GLY A 161 -7.35 45.09 57.93
N LEU A 162 -6.56 46.10 57.55
CA LEU A 162 -6.39 46.48 56.14
C LEU A 162 -5.73 45.36 55.32
N ILE A 163 -4.68 44.72 55.81
CA ILE A 163 -4.04 43.58 55.11
C ILE A 163 -5.05 42.45 54.88
N SER A 164 -5.81 42.10 55.91
CA SER A 164 -6.81 41.03 55.83
C SER A 164 -7.90 41.37 54.84
N PHE A 165 -8.35 42.62 54.84
CA PHE A 165 -9.31 43.14 53.86
C PHE A 165 -8.76 43.06 52.43
N LEU A 166 -7.57 43.61 52.17
CA LEU A 166 -6.97 43.62 50.83
C LEU A 166 -6.74 42.21 50.27
N ARG A 167 -6.40 41.25 51.13
CA ARG A 167 -6.27 39.84 50.74
C ARG A 167 -7.60 39.17 50.42
N ALA A 168 -8.68 39.59 51.07
CA ALA A 168 -10.00 39.03 50.90
C ALA A 168 -10.81 39.73 49.80
N ALA A 169 -10.48 40.98 49.47
CA ALA A 169 -11.14 41.76 48.46
C ALA A 169 -10.92 41.17 47.06
N GLU A 170 -11.95 41.24 46.23
CA GLU A 170 -11.85 40.83 44.82
C GLU A 170 -10.90 41.78 44.08
N LEU A 171 -9.98 41.21 43.29
CA LEU A 171 -8.95 41.97 42.56
C LEU A 171 -9.52 43.07 41.65
N LYS A 172 -10.78 42.91 41.23
CA LYS A 172 -11.51 43.83 40.33
C LYS A 172 -12.07 45.06 41.05
N ASP A 173 -12.24 45.02 42.37
CA ASP A 173 -12.80 46.14 43.13
C ASP A 173 -11.72 47.08 43.68
N VAL A 174 -10.92 47.62 42.76
CA VAL A 174 -9.83 48.55 43.06
C VAL A 174 -10.37 49.81 43.77
N SER A 175 -11.57 50.27 43.44
CA SER A 175 -12.21 51.44 44.07
C SER A 175 -12.50 51.21 45.55
N LEU A 176 -13.03 50.03 45.91
CA LEU A 176 -13.25 49.66 47.30
C LEU A 176 -11.93 49.50 48.06
N MET A 177 -10.91 48.91 47.44
CA MET A 177 -9.56 48.80 48.02
C MET A 177 -8.96 50.16 48.36
N ILE A 178 -9.06 51.14 47.45
CA ILE A 178 -8.60 52.52 47.67
C ILE A 178 -9.37 53.17 48.81
N THR A 179 -10.69 53.06 48.79
CA THR A 179 -11.56 53.66 49.82
C THR A 179 -11.22 53.13 51.21
N GLN A 180 -11.09 51.80 51.33
CA GLN A 180 -10.75 51.16 52.59
C GLN A 180 -9.32 51.50 53.05
N ALA A 181 -8.37 51.55 52.11
CA ALA A 181 -7.00 51.98 52.40
C ALA A 181 -6.96 53.43 52.92
N ASN A 182 -7.61 54.37 52.23
CA ASN A 182 -7.69 55.78 52.65
C ASN A 182 -8.33 55.94 54.04
N ASN A 183 -9.39 55.17 54.33
CA ASN A 183 -10.03 55.16 55.65
C ASN A 183 -9.05 54.67 56.74
N CYS A 184 -8.37 53.55 56.51
CA CYS A 184 -7.38 53.02 57.45
C CYS A 184 -6.19 53.97 57.65
N PHE A 185 -5.70 54.63 56.59
CA PHE A 185 -4.62 55.62 56.70
C PHE A 185 -5.06 56.89 57.44
N SER A 186 -6.30 57.34 57.26
CA SER A 186 -6.86 58.45 58.02
C SER A 186 -6.91 58.15 59.53
N ILE A 187 -7.27 56.91 59.89
CA ILE A 187 -7.22 56.44 61.29
C ILE A 187 -5.77 56.43 61.79
N LEU A 188 -4.84 55.83 61.04
CA LEU A 188 -3.43 55.78 61.43
C LEU A 188 -2.80 57.18 61.58
N ASN A 189 -3.18 58.14 60.75
CA ASN A 189 -2.77 59.54 60.85
C ASN A 189 -3.30 60.21 62.13
N SER A 190 -4.57 59.97 62.46
CA SER A 190 -5.18 60.44 63.71
C SER A 190 -4.49 59.86 64.95
N LEU A 191 -3.99 58.63 64.86
CA LEU A 191 -3.20 57.97 65.91
C LEU A 191 -1.72 58.41 65.93
N LYS A 192 -1.30 59.36 65.06
CA LYS A 192 0.09 59.80 64.88
C LYS A 192 1.08 58.63 64.66
N ALA A 193 0.63 57.57 64.01
CA ALA A 193 1.45 56.39 63.75
C ALA A 193 2.42 56.63 62.60
N ASN A 194 3.63 56.05 62.65
CA ASN A 194 4.48 55.96 61.47
C ASN A 194 4.00 54.80 60.57
N TYR A 195 3.45 55.16 59.40
CA TYR A 195 2.92 54.20 58.42
C TYR A 195 3.44 54.41 56.99
N SER A 196 4.47 55.22 56.77
CA SER A 196 4.97 55.53 55.42
C SER A 196 5.34 54.30 54.60
N SER A 197 6.14 53.38 55.17
CA SER A 197 6.51 52.13 54.51
C SER A 197 5.31 51.22 54.25
N PHE A 198 4.31 51.24 55.13
CA PHE A 198 3.08 50.47 54.96
C PHE A 198 2.17 51.07 53.88
N TYR A 199 2.12 52.40 53.79
CA TYR A 199 1.43 53.13 52.73
C TYR A 199 1.97 52.79 51.35
N ASP A 200 3.29 52.80 51.19
CA ASP A 200 3.93 52.47 49.90
C ASP A 200 3.62 51.04 49.45
N VAL A 201 3.65 50.08 50.38
CA VAL A 201 3.30 48.68 50.09
C VAL A 201 1.84 48.54 49.66
N VAL A 202 0.90 49.16 50.38
CA VAL A 202 -0.54 49.10 50.03
C VAL A 202 -0.80 49.80 48.70
N ARG A 203 -0.19 50.97 48.46
CA ARG A 203 -0.29 51.70 47.20
C ARG A 203 0.22 50.85 46.03
N CYS A 204 1.38 50.19 46.18
CA CYS A 204 1.91 49.30 45.16
C CYS A 204 0.97 48.12 44.90
N TYR A 205 0.47 47.47 45.95
CA TYR A 205 -0.46 46.35 45.83
C TYR A 205 -1.72 46.72 45.04
N ILE A 206 -2.37 47.84 45.39
CA ILE A 206 -3.59 48.31 44.72
C ILE A 206 -3.32 48.64 43.24
N ARG A 207 -2.18 49.31 42.96
CA ARG A 207 -1.75 49.59 41.58
C ARG A 207 -1.54 48.32 40.78
N ASP A 208 -0.87 47.32 41.36
CA ASP A 208 -0.59 46.06 40.68
C ASP A 208 -1.88 45.25 40.44
N CYS A 209 -2.85 45.31 41.36
CA CYS A 209 -4.20 44.74 41.16
C CYS A 209 -4.93 45.40 39.98
N SER A 210 -4.84 46.73 39.86
CA SER A 210 -5.42 47.45 38.72
C SER A 210 -4.77 47.06 37.39
N LYS A 211 -3.43 46.96 37.35
CA LYS A 211 -2.70 46.52 36.14
C LYS A 211 -3.10 45.11 35.71
N LEU A 212 -3.24 44.20 36.68
CA LEU A 212 -3.68 42.84 36.42
C LEU A 212 -5.10 42.81 35.83
N CYS A 213 -6.05 43.55 36.41
CA CYS A 213 -7.41 43.65 35.87
C CYS A 213 -7.43 44.22 34.44
N ALA A 214 -6.68 45.27 34.17
CA ALA A 214 -6.58 45.84 32.82
C ALA A 214 -6.00 44.82 31.82
N ALA A 215 -5.00 44.04 32.23
CA ALA A 215 -4.42 42.99 31.40
C ALA A 215 -5.41 41.84 31.14
N GLU A 216 -6.19 41.41 32.15
CA GLU A 216 -7.23 40.40 32.01
C GLU A 216 -8.36 40.86 31.08
N GLU A 217 -8.80 42.11 31.19
CA GLU A 217 -9.80 42.68 30.28
C GLU A 217 -9.28 42.77 28.85
N ALA A 218 -8.03 43.22 28.67
CA ALA A 218 -7.39 43.26 27.36
C ALA A 218 -7.30 41.85 26.76
N LEU A 219 -6.91 40.86 27.57
CA LEU A 219 -6.87 39.46 27.13
C LEU A 219 -8.26 38.96 26.72
N HIS A 220 -9.29 39.25 27.53
CA HIS A 220 -10.66 38.86 27.24
C HIS A 220 -11.19 39.49 25.94
N LYS A 221 -10.95 40.79 25.74
CA LYS A 221 -11.31 41.53 24.51
C LYS A 221 -10.59 40.99 23.27
N ASN A 222 -9.42 40.39 23.44
CA ASN A 222 -8.60 39.84 22.35
C ASN A 222 -8.70 38.30 22.25
N THR A 223 -9.69 37.66 22.87
CA THR A 223 -9.86 36.19 22.81
C THR A 223 -9.94 35.68 21.37
N GLU A 224 -10.70 36.37 20.50
CA GLU A 224 -10.83 36.01 19.09
C GLU A 224 -9.48 36.07 18.34
N ALA A 225 -8.65 37.07 18.63
CA ALA A 225 -7.32 37.19 18.03
C ALA A 225 -6.39 36.04 18.49
N ILE A 226 -6.48 35.62 19.75
CA ILE A 226 -5.73 34.47 20.29
C ILE A 226 -6.18 33.18 19.60
N GLU A 227 -7.48 32.98 19.44
CA GLU A 227 -8.03 31.83 18.72
C GLU A 227 -7.59 31.81 17.26
N LEU A 228 -7.59 32.97 16.60
CA LEU A 228 -7.13 33.13 15.21
C LEU A 228 -5.64 32.79 15.07
N VAL A 229 -4.78 33.26 15.98
CA VAL A 229 -3.35 32.92 16.01
C VAL A 229 -3.16 31.42 16.22
N SER A 230 -3.90 30.82 17.14
CA SER A 230 -3.87 29.37 17.38
C SER A 230 -4.31 28.57 16.15
N LEU A 231 -5.38 28.98 15.48
CA LEU A 231 -5.87 28.37 14.25
C LEU A 231 -4.86 28.50 13.11
N HIS A 232 -4.29 29.69 12.91
CA HIS A 232 -3.26 29.94 11.91
C HIS A 232 -2.06 29.02 12.12
N GLN A 233 -1.58 28.88 13.37
CA GLN A 233 -0.46 28.00 13.67
C GLN A 233 -0.77 26.53 13.40
N LYS A 234 -1.99 26.06 13.73
CA LYS A 234 -2.43 24.69 13.41
C LYS A 234 -2.47 24.44 11.90
N LEU A 235 -3.03 25.38 11.13
CA LEU A 235 -3.09 25.28 9.67
C LEU A 235 -1.71 25.27 9.05
N ARG A 236 -0.81 26.15 9.52
CA ARG A 236 0.58 26.20 9.07
C ARG A 236 1.32 24.89 9.31
N ASN A 237 1.17 24.30 10.50
CA ASN A 237 1.76 23.01 10.83
C ASN A 237 1.20 21.90 9.94
N LYS A 238 -0.13 21.87 9.72
CA LYS A 238 -0.76 20.88 8.83
C LYS A 238 -0.25 21.01 7.40
N MET A 239 -0.18 22.23 6.87
CA MET A 239 0.36 22.51 5.53
C MET A 239 1.79 22.01 5.39
N LYS A 240 2.65 22.28 6.38
CA LYS A 240 4.03 21.80 6.40
C LYS A 240 4.11 20.27 6.33
N VAL A 241 3.35 19.57 7.19
CA VAL A 241 3.34 18.10 7.21
C VAL A 241 2.83 17.53 5.88
N THR A 242 1.77 18.12 5.31
CA THR A 242 1.25 17.65 4.00
C THR A 242 2.22 17.92 2.86
N TRP A 243 2.95 19.04 2.91
CA TRP A 243 3.97 19.36 1.93
C TRP A 243 5.14 18.38 2.01
N GLU A 244 5.65 18.13 3.22
CA GLU A 244 6.73 17.15 3.44
C GLU A 244 6.31 15.75 2.97
N ALA A 245 5.09 15.30 3.30
CA ALA A 245 4.56 14.03 2.79
C ALA A 245 4.45 14.00 1.25
N SER A 246 4.17 15.13 0.60
CA SER A 246 4.08 15.20 -0.86
C SER A 246 5.44 15.02 -1.54
N LEU A 247 6.54 15.41 -0.89
CA LEU A 247 7.90 15.25 -1.42
C LEU A 247 8.28 13.77 -1.59
N ASP A 248 7.74 12.86 -0.78
CA ASP A 248 7.98 11.42 -0.90
C ASP A 248 7.06 10.75 -1.92
N VAL A 249 5.83 11.26 -2.09
CA VAL A 249 4.82 10.64 -2.95
C VAL A 249 5.01 11.00 -4.42
N VAL A 250 5.37 12.24 -4.72
CA VAL A 250 5.50 12.72 -6.11
C VAL A 250 6.55 11.94 -6.91
N PRO A 251 7.78 11.70 -6.40
CA PRO A 251 8.77 10.92 -7.14
C PRO A 251 8.32 9.48 -7.37
N LYS A 252 7.72 8.83 -6.37
CA LYS A 252 7.19 7.47 -6.49
C LYS A 252 6.08 7.36 -7.52
N LEU A 253 5.24 8.40 -7.63
CA LEU A 253 4.21 8.46 -8.66
C LEU A 253 4.81 8.60 -10.06
N VAL A 254 5.87 9.40 -10.22
CA VAL A 254 6.59 9.53 -11.49
C VAL A 254 7.22 8.20 -11.89
N GLU A 255 7.95 7.56 -10.97
CA GLU A 255 8.55 6.24 -11.19
C GLU A 255 7.51 5.17 -11.54
N ALA A 256 6.37 5.15 -10.83
CA ALA A 256 5.28 4.23 -11.12
C ALA A 256 4.67 4.44 -12.52
N LYS A 257 4.57 5.70 -12.98
CA LYS A 257 4.09 6.02 -14.33
C LYS A 257 5.09 5.59 -15.42
N GLU A 258 6.38 5.77 -15.19
CA GLU A 258 7.43 5.32 -16.11
C GLU A 258 7.42 3.78 -16.23
N ASN A 259 7.33 3.08 -15.10
CA ASN A 259 7.24 1.63 -15.06
C ASN A 259 5.97 1.10 -15.76
N LEU A 260 4.83 1.78 -15.59
CA LEU A 260 3.59 1.44 -16.28
C LEU A 260 3.75 1.55 -17.81
N ALA A 261 4.30 2.67 -18.29
CA ALA A 261 4.51 2.87 -19.73
C ALA A 261 5.47 1.82 -20.33
N ALA A 262 6.54 1.47 -19.61
CA ALA A 262 7.45 0.41 -20.03
C ALA A 262 6.75 -0.96 -20.12
N LEU A 263 5.89 -1.28 -19.14
CA LEU A 263 5.12 -2.52 -19.13
C LEU A 263 4.07 -2.56 -20.25
N GLU A 264 3.40 -1.44 -20.52
CA GLU A 264 2.46 -1.32 -21.64
C GLU A 264 3.16 -1.57 -22.98
N ALA A 265 4.36 -1.03 -23.18
CA ALA A 265 5.16 -1.30 -24.37
C ALA A 265 5.56 -2.78 -24.50
N GLN A 266 5.93 -3.44 -23.40
CA GLN A 266 6.22 -4.88 -23.40
C GLN A 266 4.99 -5.73 -23.73
N VAL A 267 3.82 -5.39 -23.17
CA VAL A 267 2.55 -6.06 -23.48
C VAL A 267 2.22 -5.89 -24.97
N GLN A 268 2.46 -4.72 -25.54
CA GLN A 268 2.21 -4.49 -26.96
C GLN A 268 3.17 -5.32 -27.83
N GLY A 269 4.47 -5.31 -27.53
CA GLY A 269 5.46 -6.10 -28.29
C GLY A 269 5.21 -7.62 -28.22
N THR A 270 4.75 -8.12 -27.07
CA THR A 270 4.40 -9.54 -26.93
C THR A 270 3.13 -9.92 -27.69
N ARG A 271 2.14 -9.03 -27.80
CA ARG A 271 0.95 -9.23 -28.65
C ARG A 271 1.32 -9.32 -30.12
N GLU A 272 2.17 -8.41 -30.60
CA GLU A 272 2.64 -8.43 -32.00
C GLU A 272 3.40 -9.72 -32.34
N LEU A 273 4.21 -10.23 -31.41
CA LEU A 273 4.90 -11.50 -31.58
C LEU A 273 3.92 -12.69 -31.60
N LEU A 274 2.88 -12.65 -30.76
CA LEU A 274 1.82 -13.67 -30.75
C LEU A 274 1.08 -13.71 -32.09
N ASP A 275 0.67 -12.54 -32.61
CA ASP A 275 0.00 -12.43 -33.91
C ASP A 275 0.85 -13.02 -35.05
N LYS A 276 2.17 -12.77 -35.01
CA LYS A 276 3.12 -13.36 -35.97
C LYS A 276 3.16 -14.89 -35.89
N HIS A 277 3.23 -15.44 -34.68
CA HIS A 277 3.25 -16.89 -34.48
C HIS A 277 1.91 -17.54 -34.85
N GLU A 278 0.78 -16.87 -34.60
CA GLU A 278 -0.53 -17.34 -35.05
C GLU A 278 -0.62 -17.39 -36.57
N ALA A 279 -0.11 -16.36 -37.27
CA ALA A 279 -0.04 -16.36 -38.74
C ALA A 279 0.84 -17.50 -39.29
N GLU A 280 2.02 -17.73 -38.69
CA GLU A 280 2.90 -18.85 -39.05
C GLU A 280 2.23 -20.21 -38.81
N LEU A 281 1.51 -20.37 -37.69
CA LEU A 281 0.75 -21.58 -37.38
C LEU A 281 -0.33 -21.85 -38.43
N GLN A 282 -1.09 -20.84 -38.84
CA GLN A 282 -2.12 -21.00 -39.88
C GLN A 282 -1.49 -21.38 -41.23
N LYS A 283 -0.37 -20.75 -41.59
CA LYS A 283 0.38 -21.12 -42.81
C LYS A 283 0.82 -22.58 -42.77
N LYS A 284 1.34 -23.05 -41.63
CA LYS A 284 1.78 -24.45 -41.46
C LYS A 284 0.61 -25.44 -41.47
N LYS A 285 -0.54 -25.07 -40.91
CA LYS A 285 -1.76 -25.88 -41.01
C LYS A 285 -2.23 -26.04 -42.45
N ALA A 286 -2.18 -24.97 -43.25
CA ALA A 286 -2.52 -25.04 -44.67
C ALA A 286 -1.54 -25.96 -45.44
N GLU A 287 -0.23 -25.83 -45.18
CA GLU A 287 0.78 -26.71 -45.79
C GLU A 287 0.56 -28.19 -45.44
N VAL A 288 0.20 -28.50 -44.19
CA VAL A 288 -0.14 -29.86 -43.77
C VAL A 288 -1.37 -30.38 -44.52
N ALA A 289 -2.44 -29.58 -44.62
CA ALA A 289 -3.64 -29.97 -45.36
C ALA A 289 -3.35 -30.25 -46.84
N ASP A 290 -2.54 -29.40 -47.50
CA ASP A 290 -2.13 -29.60 -48.89
C ASP A 290 -1.32 -30.90 -49.08
N LEU A 291 -0.45 -31.24 -48.13
CA LEU A 291 0.35 -32.46 -48.14
C LEU A 291 -0.51 -33.71 -47.88
N GLU A 292 -1.47 -33.63 -46.97
CA GLU A 292 -2.44 -34.70 -46.71
C GLU A 292 -3.27 -34.99 -47.98
N ASP A 293 -3.78 -33.95 -48.64
CA ASP A 293 -4.52 -34.07 -49.90
C ASP A 293 -3.66 -34.70 -51.01
N ARG A 294 -2.39 -34.31 -51.13
CA ARG A 294 -1.48 -34.90 -52.11
C ARG A 294 -1.17 -36.37 -51.77
N ASN A 295 -0.99 -36.70 -50.50
CA ASN A 295 -0.73 -38.07 -50.07
C ASN A 295 -1.91 -38.99 -50.37
N ILE A 296 -3.15 -38.53 -50.12
CA ILE A 296 -4.37 -39.28 -50.49
C ILE A 296 -4.40 -39.57 -51.98
N LYS A 297 -4.15 -38.57 -52.84
CA LYS A 297 -4.13 -38.74 -54.31
C LYS A 297 -3.07 -39.75 -54.76
N LEU A 298 -1.87 -39.70 -54.18
CA LEU A 298 -0.80 -40.65 -54.49
C LEU A 298 -1.14 -42.07 -54.05
N LEU A 299 -1.80 -42.23 -52.89
CA LEU A 299 -2.23 -43.52 -52.39
C LEU A 299 -3.29 -44.14 -53.31
N ASP A 300 -4.27 -43.34 -53.76
CA ASP A 300 -5.29 -43.76 -54.72
C ASP A 300 -4.65 -44.21 -56.05
N GLU A 301 -3.71 -43.43 -56.58
CA GLU A 301 -3.00 -43.75 -57.83
C GLU A 301 -2.13 -45.01 -57.68
N PHE A 302 -1.48 -45.19 -56.53
CA PHE A 302 -0.76 -46.41 -56.19
C PHE A 302 -1.68 -47.63 -56.18
N HIS A 303 -2.85 -47.56 -55.53
CA HIS A 303 -3.81 -48.66 -55.52
C HIS A 303 -4.33 -49.02 -56.91
N VAL A 304 -4.62 -48.01 -57.75
CA VAL A 304 -5.02 -48.23 -59.16
C VAL A 304 -3.89 -48.91 -59.94
N THR A 305 -2.64 -48.49 -59.75
CA THR A 305 -1.47 -49.03 -60.45
C THR A 305 -1.15 -50.45 -59.99
N ALA A 306 -1.16 -50.71 -58.68
CA ALA A 306 -0.95 -52.03 -58.11
C ALA A 306 -2.00 -53.04 -58.61
N LYS A 307 -3.27 -52.62 -58.71
CA LYS A 307 -4.32 -53.46 -59.29
C LYS A 307 -4.05 -53.79 -60.76
N LYS A 308 -3.64 -52.81 -61.57
CA LYS A 308 -3.28 -53.02 -62.98
C LYS A 308 -2.08 -53.97 -63.12
N GLU A 309 -1.06 -53.80 -62.28
CA GLU A 309 0.12 -54.68 -62.26
C GLU A 309 -0.27 -56.12 -61.91
N GLN A 310 -1.10 -56.31 -60.89
CA GLN A 310 -1.65 -57.61 -60.54
C GLN A 310 -2.45 -58.26 -61.70
N ASP A 311 -3.31 -57.50 -62.38
CA ASP A 311 -4.08 -57.96 -63.53
C ASP A 311 -3.19 -58.32 -64.75
N ILE A 312 -2.07 -57.61 -64.94
CA ILE A 312 -1.09 -57.92 -65.99
C ILE A 312 -0.27 -59.14 -65.61
N ALA A 313 0.18 -59.24 -64.36
CA ALA A 313 0.97 -60.36 -63.87
C ALA A 313 0.20 -61.68 -63.95
N SER A 314 -1.11 -61.68 -63.65
CA SER A 314 -1.95 -62.87 -63.81
C SER A 314 -2.05 -63.31 -65.27
N LYS A 315 -2.32 -62.38 -66.20
CA LYS A 315 -2.36 -62.66 -67.64
C LYS A 315 -1.01 -63.12 -68.19
N ALA A 316 0.09 -62.52 -67.74
CA ALA A 316 1.44 -62.92 -68.14
C ALA A 316 1.73 -64.35 -67.70
N LYS A 317 1.37 -64.72 -66.46
CA LYS A 317 1.51 -66.08 -65.95
C LYS A 317 0.66 -67.10 -66.72
N GLU A 318 -0.58 -66.74 -67.07
CA GLU A 318 -1.43 -67.57 -67.94
C GLU A 318 -0.78 -67.79 -69.31
N ALA A 319 -0.23 -66.73 -69.92
CA ALA A 319 0.47 -66.81 -71.20
C ALA A 319 1.76 -67.64 -71.12
N GLU A 320 2.57 -67.49 -70.06
CA GLU A 320 3.77 -68.31 -69.81
C GLU A 320 3.43 -69.79 -69.72
N ASN A 321 2.37 -70.15 -68.98
CA ASN A 321 1.90 -71.53 -68.88
C ASN A 321 1.48 -72.07 -70.26
N ALA A 322 0.69 -71.31 -71.02
CA ALA A 322 0.27 -71.70 -72.37
C ALA A 322 1.45 -71.88 -73.34
N ILE A 323 2.45 -71.00 -73.29
CA ILE A 323 3.67 -71.14 -74.09
C ILE A 323 4.43 -72.41 -73.70
N THR A 324 4.53 -72.70 -72.40
CA THR A 324 5.21 -73.90 -71.89
C THR A 324 4.52 -75.18 -72.39
N GLU A 325 3.18 -75.22 -72.36
CA GLU A 325 2.39 -76.32 -72.94
C GLU A 325 2.63 -76.47 -74.45
N ILE A 326 2.60 -75.37 -75.21
CA ILE A 326 2.87 -75.40 -76.66
C ILE A 326 4.29 -75.91 -76.97
N ILE A 327 5.30 -75.49 -76.19
CA ILE A 327 6.67 -75.97 -76.36
C ILE A 327 6.74 -77.48 -76.09
N HIS A 328 6.10 -77.95 -75.02
CA HIS A 328 6.04 -79.38 -74.71
C HIS A 328 5.36 -80.19 -75.82
N ASP A 329 4.19 -79.74 -76.30
CA ASP A 329 3.46 -80.38 -77.40
C ASP A 329 4.30 -80.44 -78.69
N LYS A 330 5.03 -79.35 -78.98
CA LYS A 330 5.96 -79.29 -80.12
C LYS A 330 7.08 -80.32 -79.98
N GLU A 331 7.69 -80.46 -78.80
CA GLU A 331 8.74 -81.45 -78.54
C GLU A 331 8.22 -82.88 -78.71
N VAL A 332 7.02 -83.18 -78.19
CA VAL A 332 6.34 -84.47 -78.36
C VAL A 332 6.07 -84.76 -79.84
N ALA A 333 5.58 -83.77 -80.59
CA ALA A 333 5.32 -83.90 -82.02
C ALA A 333 6.61 -84.14 -82.83
N ILE A 334 7.70 -83.42 -82.51
CA ILE A 334 9.02 -83.66 -83.12
C ILE A 334 9.48 -85.10 -82.87
N ALA A 335 9.41 -85.58 -81.62
CA ALA A 335 9.79 -86.95 -81.27
C ALA A 335 8.93 -88.00 -82.01
N ALA A 336 7.62 -87.76 -82.16
CA ALA A 336 6.72 -88.65 -82.91
C ALA A 336 7.05 -88.68 -84.41
N VAL A 337 7.41 -87.53 -85.01
CA VAL A 337 7.85 -87.42 -86.40
C VAL A 337 9.18 -88.15 -86.59
N GLU A 338 10.17 -87.96 -85.71
CA GLU A 338 11.45 -88.66 -85.79
C GLU A 338 11.29 -90.17 -85.66
N LYS A 339 10.46 -90.63 -84.73
CA LYS A 339 10.10 -92.06 -84.59
C LYS A 339 9.43 -92.61 -85.85
N SER A 340 8.57 -91.83 -86.51
CA SER A 340 7.92 -92.24 -87.76
C SER A 340 8.90 -92.26 -88.94
N LYS A 341 9.81 -91.28 -89.03
CA LYS A 341 10.91 -91.27 -90.00
C LYS A 341 11.81 -92.50 -89.85
N ALA A 342 12.16 -92.88 -88.62
CA ALA A 342 12.95 -94.08 -88.36
C ALA A 342 12.24 -95.35 -88.89
N LYS A 343 10.91 -95.46 -88.74
CA LYS A 343 10.15 -96.59 -89.29
C LYS A 343 10.15 -96.65 -90.83
N LEU A 344 10.17 -95.50 -91.51
CA LEU A 344 10.24 -95.41 -92.97
C LEU A 344 11.60 -95.80 -93.56
N VAL A 345 12.68 -95.72 -92.78
CA VAL A 345 14.04 -96.08 -93.23
C VAL A 345 14.30 -97.59 -93.15
N TYR A 346 13.49 -98.34 -92.38
CA TYR A 346 13.59 -99.80 -92.22
C TYR A 346 12.43 -100.58 -92.86
N SER A 347 11.61 -99.91 -93.67
CA SER A 347 10.62 -100.52 -94.59
C SER A 347 11.17 -100.51 -96.00
#